data_AF-A0A915JZ24-F1
#
_entry.id   AF-A0A915JZ24-F1
#
_cell.length_a   1.000
_cell.length_b   1.000
_cell.length_c   1.000
_cell.angle_alpha   90.00
_cell.angle_beta   90.00
_cell.angle_gamma   90.00
#
_symmetry.space_group_name_H-M   'P 1'
#
loop_
_entity.id
_entity.type
_entity.pdbx_description
1 polymer ?
#
loop_
_entity_poly.entity_id
_entity_poly.type
_entity_poly.pdbx_seq_one_letter_code
_entity_poly.pdbx_strand_id
1 'polypeptide(L)'
;MELGGSISVVCDRTSYTADLEFKLKPFLAGADSMNVCTGKIKLGKETLADLTGHWDSAIYLNDRQTGKTEIFWQPTQDVIAKRLKRFEVPIKYQDESESQ
;
A
#
# COMPACT_ATOMS: atom_id res chain seq x y z
N MET A 1 -11.22 -10.23 -3.11
CA MET A 1 -10.92 -9.03 -3.93
C MET A 1 -9.43 -9.07 -4.23
N GLU A 2 -9.03 -8.78 -5.46
CA GLU A 2 -7.63 -8.74 -5.89
C GLU A 2 -7.34 -7.37 -6.50
N LEU A 3 -6.14 -6.85 -6.26
CA LEU A 3 -5.66 -5.61 -6.85
C LEU A 3 -4.70 -5.95 -7.99
N GLY A 4 -4.80 -5.21 -9.08
CA GLY A 4 -3.96 -5.40 -10.26
C GLY A 4 -3.61 -4.06 -10.91
N GLY A 5 -2.42 -4.00 -11.51
CA GLY A 5 -1.96 -2.85 -12.28
C GLY A 5 -1.00 -1.95 -11.51
N SER A 6 -0.69 -0.80 -12.11
CA SER A 6 0.32 0.13 -11.61
C SER A 6 -0.30 1.43 -11.13
N ILE A 7 0.25 1.98 -10.05
CA ILE A 7 -0.09 3.30 -9.51
C ILE A 7 1.19 4.12 -9.33
N SER A 8 1.03 5.45 -9.27
CA SER A 8 2.10 6.36 -8.92
C SER A 8 1.59 7.42 -7.96
N VAL A 9 2.38 7.71 -6.93
CA VAL A 9 2.15 8.82 -5.98
C VAL A 9 3.28 9.81 -6.20
N VAL A 10 2.94 11.02 -6.65
CA VAL A 10 3.89 12.07 -7.00
C VAL A 10 3.76 13.24 -6.02
N CYS A 11 4.88 13.74 -5.51
CA CYS A 11 4.93 14.94 -4.69
C CYS A 11 5.56 16.09 -5.48
N ASP A 12 4.71 16.92 -6.09
CA ASP A 12 5.13 18.03 -6.97
C ASP A 12 6.03 19.06 -6.29
N ARG A 13 5.96 19.18 -4.95
CA ARG A 13 6.79 20.10 -4.18
C ARG A 13 8.24 19.63 -4.02
N THR A 14 8.46 18.32 -3.96
CA THR A 14 9.75 17.75 -3.52
C THR A 14 10.37 16.81 -4.55
N SER A 15 9.70 16.58 -5.68
CA SER A 15 10.12 15.64 -6.73
C SER A 15 10.25 14.18 -6.28
N TYR A 16 9.72 13.85 -5.11
CA TYR A 16 9.57 12.46 -4.70
C TYR A 16 8.45 11.79 -5.47
N THR A 17 8.68 10.54 -5.88
CA THR A 17 7.68 9.69 -6.51
C THR A 17 7.74 8.29 -5.90
N ALA A 18 6.59 7.67 -5.68
CA ALA A 18 6.48 6.25 -5.37
C ALA A 18 5.66 5.56 -6.47
N ASP A 19 6.29 4.62 -7.18
CA ASP A 19 5.63 3.79 -8.19
C ASP A 19 5.40 2.40 -7.60
N LEU A 20 4.16 1.91 -7.62
CA LEU A 20 3.82 0.56 -7.14
C LEU A 20 3.08 -0.22 -8.23
N GLU A 21 3.32 -1.52 -8.28
CA GLU A 21 2.61 -2.50 -9.10
C GLU A 21 1.97 -3.54 -8.18
N PHE A 22 0.66 -3.71 -8.30
CA PHE A 22 -0.10 -4.81 -7.70
C PHE A 22 -0.16 -5.96 -8.71
N LYS A 23 0.40 -7.11 -8.33
CA LYS A 23 0.53 -8.26 -9.21
C LYS A 23 -0.68 -9.15 -9.08
N LEU A 24 -1.26 -9.49 -10.23
CA LEU A 24 -2.27 -10.54 -10.32
C LEU A 24 -1.63 -11.91 -10.14
N LYS A 25 -2.37 -12.83 -9.51
CA LYS A 25 -1.95 -14.21 -9.32
C LYS A 25 -1.63 -14.88 -10.68
N PRO A 26 -0.39 -15.36 -10.89
CA PRO A 26 -0.04 -16.11 -12.08
C PRO A 26 -0.80 -17.44 -12.18
N PHE A 27 -1.12 -17.87 -13.40
CA PHE A 27 -1.91 -19.08 -13.66
C PHE A 27 -1.32 -20.36 -13.05
N LEU A 28 0.01 -20.47 -13.00
CA LEU A 28 0.72 -21.67 -12.49
C LEU A 28 1.33 -21.47 -11.09
N ALA A 29 1.03 -20.37 -10.41
CA ALA A 29 1.65 -20.04 -9.14
C ALA A 29 0.78 -20.39 -7.92
N GLY A 30 1.43 -20.74 -6.82
CA GLY A 30 0.80 -21.10 -5.54
C GLY A 30 0.14 -19.91 -4.83
N ALA A 31 -0.45 -20.16 -3.66
CA ALA A 31 -1.14 -19.13 -2.88
C ALA A 31 -0.25 -17.94 -2.49
N ASP A 32 1.05 -18.17 -2.29
CA ASP A 32 2.07 -17.14 -1.97
C ASP A 32 2.32 -16.14 -3.10
N SER A 33 1.66 -16.29 -4.26
CA SER A 33 1.72 -15.31 -5.34
C SER A 33 0.53 -14.35 -5.38
N MET A 34 -0.42 -14.50 -4.44
CA MET A 34 -1.55 -13.59 -4.30
C MET A 34 -1.15 -12.35 -3.53
N ASN A 35 -1.81 -11.24 -3.86
CA ASN A 35 -1.70 -9.96 -3.15
C ASN A 35 -0.28 -9.37 -3.13
N VAL A 36 0.60 -9.83 -4.03
CA VAL A 36 1.96 -9.33 -4.14
C VAL A 36 1.93 -7.90 -4.67
N CYS A 37 2.74 -7.03 -4.07
CA CYS A 37 3.04 -5.72 -4.60
C CYS A 37 4.55 -5.48 -4.64
N THR A 38 4.99 -4.76 -5.65
CA THR A 38 6.38 -4.33 -5.81
C THR A 38 6.42 -2.86 -6.19
N GLY A 39 7.40 -2.11 -5.73
CA GLY A 39 7.47 -0.68 -6.03
C GLY A 39 8.84 -0.07 -5.82
N LYS A 40 8.92 1.23 -6.07
CA LYS A 40 10.14 2.03 -5.96
C LYS A 40 9.81 3.40 -5.40
N ILE A 41 10.64 3.88 -4.49
CA ILE A 41 10.64 5.28 -4.04
C ILE A 41 11.80 5.99 -4.72
N LYS A 42 11.51 7.13 -5.36
CA LYS A 42 12.43 7.90 -6.19
C LYS A 42 12.50 9.35 -5.75
N LEU A 43 13.65 9.97 -6.00
CA LEU A 43 13.84 11.42 -5.98
C LEU A 43 14.27 11.85 -7.40
N GLY A 44 13.36 12.48 -8.13
CA GLY A 44 13.55 12.73 -9.56
C GLY A 44 13.74 11.43 -10.34
N LYS A 45 14.93 11.23 -10.92
CA LYS A 45 15.28 10.01 -11.68
C LYS A 45 15.97 8.93 -10.83
N GLU A 46 16.44 9.29 -9.64
CA GLU A 46 17.18 8.38 -8.77
C GLU A 46 16.20 7.50 -7.98
N THR A 47 16.44 6.18 -7.94
CA THR A 47 15.69 5.28 -7.07
C THR A 47 16.43 5.15 -5.74
N LEU A 48 15.76 5.54 -4.65
CA LEU A 48 16.31 5.52 -3.30
C LEU A 48 16.04 4.20 -2.58
N ALA A 49 14.87 3.61 -2.82
CA ALA A 49 14.47 2.37 -2.17
C ALA A 49 13.53 1.53 -3.05
N ASP A 50 13.53 0.22 -2.82
CA ASP A 50 12.57 -0.73 -3.40
C ASP A 50 11.55 -1.15 -2.33
N LEU A 51 10.28 -1.31 -2.74
CA LEU A 51 9.22 -1.86 -1.92
C LEU A 51 8.86 -3.25 -2.43
N THR A 52 8.75 -4.23 -1.55
CA THR A 52 8.35 -5.61 -1.91
C THR A 52 7.50 -6.22 -0.81
N GLY A 53 6.52 -7.05 -1.17
CA GLY A 53 5.77 -7.83 -0.19
C GLY A 53 4.32 -8.03 -0.62
N HIS A 54 3.43 -8.12 0.38
CA HIS A 54 2.00 -8.36 0.19
C HIS A 54 1.19 -7.25 0.83
N TRP A 55 0.24 -6.67 0.08
CA TRP A 55 -0.53 -5.51 0.53
C TRP A 55 -1.51 -5.82 1.67
N ASP A 56 -1.78 -7.09 1.94
CA ASP A 56 -2.64 -7.58 3.01
C ASP A 56 -1.86 -8.15 4.21
N SER A 57 -0.53 -8.26 4.12
CA SER A 57 0.29 -8.87 5.18
C SER A 57 1.50 -8.01 5.56
N ALA A 58 2.53 -7.92 4.74
CA ALA A 58 3.71 -7.13 5.07
C ALA A 58 4.36 -6.58 3.80
N ILE A 59 4.75 -5.32 3.85
CA ILE A 59 5.56 -4.65 2.83
C ILE A 59 6.88 -4.28 3.49
N TYR A 60 7.97 -4.57 2.78
CA TYR A 60 9.33 -4.29 3.19
C TYR A 60 9.91 -3.17 2.32
N LEU A 61 10.74 -2.34 2.94
CA LEU A 61 11.54 -1.34 2.25
C LEU A 61 12.99 -1.81 2.25
N ASN A 62 13.57 -1.89 1.05
CA ASN A 62 14.99 -2.11 0.84
C ASN A 62 15.64 -0.77 0.48
N ASP A 63 16.44 -0.23 1.40
CA ASP A 63 17.19 1.00 1.21
C ASP A 63 18.42 0.71 0.33
N ARG A 64 18.54 1.38 -0.82
CA ARG A 64 19.62 1.12 -1.78
C ARG A 64 20.96 1.70 -1.37
N GLN A 65 20.97 2.73 -0.53
CA GLN A 65 22.22 3.34 -0.07
C GLN A 65 22.90 2.46 0.99
N THR A 66 22.10 1.87 1.88
CA THR A 66 22.60 1.08 3.00
C THR A 66 22.52 -0.43 2.78
N GLY A 67 21.70 -0.88 1.81
CA GLY A 67 21.39 -2.29 1.57
C GLY A 67 20.50 -2.93 2.63
N LYS A 68 20.03 -2.16 3.63
CA LYS A 68 19.21 -2.68 4.72
C LYS A 68 17.77 -2.87 4.25
N THR A 69 17.16 -3.94 4.75
CA THR A 69 15.73 -4.21 4.54
C THR A 69 15.01 -4.15 5.87
N GLU A 70 13.92 -3.40 5.93
CA GLU A 70 13.10 -3.26 7.13
C GLU A 70 11.60 -3.38 6.80
N ILE A 71 10.79 -3.62 7.83
CA ILE A 71 9.33 -3.62 7.68
C ILE A 71 8.89 -2.18 7.44
N PHE A 72 8.36 -1.92 6.26
CA PHE A 72 7.76 -0.63 5.91
C PHE A 72 6.34 -0.52 6.44
N TRP A 73 5.55 -1.58 6.26
CA TRP A 73 4.16 -1.61 6.69
C TRP A 73 3.69 -3.05 6.96
N GLN A 74 2.92 -3.22 8.04
CA GLN A 74 2.25 -4.46 8.38
C GLN A 74 1.00 -4.15 9.22
N PRO A 75 -0.19 -4.70 8.92
CA PRO A 75 -1.39 -4.48 9.68
C PRO A 75 -1.41 -5.43 10.89
N THR A 76 -0.53 -5.19 11.88
CA THR A 76 -0.55 -5.95 13.14
C THR A 76 -1.85 -5.69 13.90
N GLN A 77 -2.21 -6.58 14.84
CA GLN A 77 -3.41 -6.40 15.66
C GLN A 77 -3.42 -5.04 16.40
N ASP A 78 -2.26 -4.59 16.89
CA ASP A 78 -2.12 -3.28 17.54
C ASP A 78 -2.31 -2.12 16.57
N VAL A 79 -1.81 -2.22 15.33
CA VAL A 79 -2.02 -1.20 14.29
C VAL A 79 -3.50 -1.13 13.90
N ILE A 80 -4.14 -2.30 13.75
CA ILE A 80 -5.58 -2.38 13.43
C ILE A 80 -6.42 -1.80 14.57
N ALA A 81 -6.10 -2.10 15.83
CA ALA A 81 -6.82 -1.59 16.99
C ALA A 81 -6.74 -0.06 17.13
N LYS A 82 -5.71 0.57 16.54
CA LYS A 82 -5.52 2.03 16.51
C LYS A 82 -6.22 2.74 15.33
N ARG A 83 -6.89 2.01 14.44
CA ARG A 83 -7.65 2.63 13.34
C ARG A 83 -8.72 3.55 13.90
N LEU A 84 -8.85 4.74 13.30
CA LEU A 84 -9.91 5.67 13.67
C LEU A 84 -11.27 5.02 13.41
N LYS A 85 -12.14 5.05 14.41
CA LYS A 85 -13.51 4.57 14.27
C LYS A 85 -14.27 5.57 13.41
N ARG A 86 -14.91 5.11 12.33
CA ARG A 86 -15.86 5.92 11.57
C ARG A 86 -17.02 6.27 12.51
N PHE A 87 -17.33 7.55 12.61
CA PHE A 87 -18.56 8.00 13.24
C PHE A 87 -19.55 8.33 12.13
N GLU A 88 -20.70 7.69 12.17
CA GLU A 88 -21.78 7.90 11.20
C GLU A 88 -22.93 8.63 11.88
N VAL A 89 -23.58 9.52 11.14
CA VAL A 89 -24.81 10.17 11.60
C VAL A 89 -25.86 9.07 11.80
N PRO A 90 -26.54 8.99 12.96
CA PRO A 90 -27.60 8.01 13.15
C PRO A 90 -28.69 8.13 12.08
N ILE A 91 -29.19 7.00 11.57
CA ILE A 91 -30.10 6.95 10.41
C ILE A 91 -31.31 7.89 10.50
N LYS A 92 -31.87 8.05 11.70
CA LYS A 92 -33.01 8.95 11.95
C LYS A 92 -32.71 10.44 11.72
N TYR A 93 -31.45 10.79 11.57
CA TYR A 93 -30.95 12.15 11.34
C TYR A 93 -30.22 12.28 9.99
N GLN A 94 -30.18 11.22 9.19
CA GLN A 94 -29.62 11.26 7.84
C GLN A 94 -30.67 11.80 6.86
N ASP A 95 -30.25 12.58 5.88
CA ASP A 95 -31.10 13.02 4.76
C ASP A 95 -31.26 11.90 3.71
N GLU A 96 -32.25 12.02 2.82
CA GLU A 96 -32.60 10.99 1.83
C GLU A 96 -31.44 10.57 0.91
N SER A 97 -30.49 11.46 0.65
CA SER A 97 -29.32 11.21 -0.20
C SER A 97 -28.03 10.94 0.57
N GLU A 98 -28.07 10.90 1.90
CA GLU A 98 -26.90 10.50 2.69
C GLU A 98 -26.69 8.98 2.59
N SER A 99 -25.46 8.59 2.27
CA SER A 99 -25.08 7.17 2.19
C SER A 99 -24.82 6.62 3.59
N GLN A 100 -25.34 5.41 3.86
CA GLN A 100 -24.94 4.59 5.02
C GLN A 100 -23.52 4.04 4.78
#